data_AF-A0A116L9Q8-F1
#
_entry.id   AF-A0A116L9Q8-F1
#
_cell.length_a   1.000
_cell.length_b   1.000
_cell.length_c   1.000
_cell.angle_alpha   90.00
_cell.angle_beta   90.00
_cell.angle_gamma   90.00
#
_symmetry.space_group_name_H-M   'P 1'
#
loop_
_entity.id
_entity.type
_entity.pdbx_description
1 polymer ?
#
loop_
_entity_poly.entity_id
_entity_poly.type
_entity_poly.pdbx_seq_one_letter_code
_entity_poly.pdbx_strand_id
1 'polypeptide(L)' 'MKVFMKIYLVLLIGLGLYAVGYIFGEWLATGQIDLSNLNILLPMVLSLPALLLFKKESDKN' A
#
# COMPACT_ATOMS: atom_id res chain seq x y z
N MET A 1 -13.88 14.76 -2.67
CA MET A 1 -12.75 14.44 -1.76
C MET A 1 -13.01 13.25 -0.81
N LYS A 2 -14.07 13.26 0.01
CA LYS A 2 -14.36 12.17 0.99
C LYS A 2 -14.49 10.76 0.39
N VAL A 3 -15.13 10.62 -0.78
CA VAL A 3 -15.32 9.29 -1.42
C VAL A 3 -14.04 8.79 -2.08
N PHE A 4 -13.33 9.66 -2.80
CA PHE A 4 -12.03 9.33 -3.41
C PHE A 4 -11.02 8.85 -2.36
N MET A 5 -10.95 9.53 -1.21
CA MET A 5 -10.06 9.15 -0.11
C MET A 5 -10.42 7.79 0.50
N LYS A 6 -11.72 7.45 0.59
CA LYS A 6 -12.18 6.12 1.02
C LYS A 6 -11.79 5.03 0.03
N ILE A 7 -12.05 5.24 -1.27
CA ILE A 7 -11.71 4.28 -2.33
C ILE A 7 -10.20 4.03 -2.33
N TYR A 8 -9.42 5.09 -2.24
CA TYR A 8 -7.97 5.01 -2.19
C TYR A 8 -7.47 4.21 -0.99
N LEU A 9 -8.05 4.41 0.19
CA LEU A 9 -7.67 3.70 1.41
C LEU A 9 -8.03 2.20 1.32
N VAL A 10 -9.17 1.86 0.70
CA VAL A 10 -9.53 0.46 0.42
C VAL A 10 -8.56 -0.19 -0.56
N LEU A 11 -8.16 0.52 -1.63
CA LEU A 11 -7.16 0.04 -2.59
C LEU A 11 -5.80 -0.19 -1.92
N LEU A 12 -5.39 0.72 -1.03
CA LEU A 12 -4.15 0.62 -0.27
C LEU A 12 -4.13 -0.64 0.62
N ILE A 13 -5.23 -0.89 1.33
CA ILE A 13 -5.39 -2.09 2.18
C ILE A 13 -5.38 -3.35 1.32
N GLY A 14 -6.10 -3.36 0.19
CA GLY A 14 -6.11 -4.50 -0.73
C GLY A 14 -4.73 -4.83 -1.28
N LEU A 15 -3.95 -3.81 -1.65
CA LEU A 15 -2.57 -3.97 -2.11
C LEU A 15 -1.65 -4.49 -0.98
N GLY A 16 -1.85 -4.03 0.25
CA GLY A 16 -1.15 -4.54 1.44
C GLY A 16 -1.42 -6.02 1.69
N LEU A 17 -2.70 -6.41 1.66
CA LEU A 17 -3.09 -7.81 1.84
C LEU A 17 -2.53 -8.71 0.74
N TYR A 18 -2.55 -8.23 -0.51
CA TYR A 18 -1.95 -8.92 -1.66
C TYR A 18 -0.45 -9.14 -1.47
N ALA A 19 0.30 -8.09 -1.11
CA ALA A 19 1.74 -8.19 -0.92
C ALA A 19 2.11 -9.15 0.23
N VAL A 20 1.38 -9.10 1.35
CA VAL A 20 1.58 -10.04 2.47
C VAL A 20 1.29 -11.47 2.03
N GLY A 21 0.17 -11.70 1.33
CA GLY A 21 -0.19 -13.02 0.81
C GLY A 21 0.83 -13.55 -0.19
N TYR A 22 1.38 -12.68 -1.05
CA TYR A 22 2.40 -13.04 -2.03
C TYR A 22 3.71 -13.45 -1.36
N ILE A 23 4.23 -12.62 -0.44
CA ILE A 23 5.48 -12.90 0.30
C ILE A 23 5.32 -14.17 1.14
N PHE A 24 4.17 -14.34 1.80
CA PHE A 24 3.90 -15.53 2.60
C PHE A 24 3.74 -16.78 1.72
N GLY A 25 3.08 -16.66 0.56
CA GLY A 25 2.92 -17.75 -0.40
C GLY A 25 4.24 -18.21 -1.00
N GLU A 26 5.10 -17.27 -1.42
CA GLU A 26 6.46 -17.60 -1.87
C GLU A 26 7.29 -18.23 -0.76
N TRP A 27 7.17 -17.73 0.47
CA TRP A 27 7.85 -18.32 1.62
C TRP A 27 7.41 -19.76 1.89
N LEU A 28 6.11 -20.05 1.82
CA LEU A 28 5.61 -21.42 1.95
C LEU A 28 6.08 -22.33 0.80
N ALA A 29 6.18 -21.80 -0.42
CA ALA A 29 6.57 -22.58 -1.59
C ALA A 29 8.08 -22.85 -1.66
N THR A 30 8.91 -21.91 -1.23
CA THR A 30 10.36 -21.94 -1.41
C THR A 30 11.16 -22.09 -0.11
N GLY A 31 10.54 -21.83 1.04
CA GLY A 31 11.21 -21.75 2.34
C GLY A 31 12.09 -20.50 2.51
N GLN A 32 12.12 -19.62 1.52
CA GLN A 32 12.96 -18.42 1.50
C GLN A 32 12.10 -17.18 1.43
N ILE A 33 12.57 -16.10 2.06
CA ILE A 33 11.92 -14.79 1.96
C ILE A 33 12.76 -13.95 0.99
N ASP A 34 12.21 -13.65 -0.17
CA ASP A 34 12.81 -12.68 -1.08
C ASP A 34 12.32 -11.27 -0.75
N LEU A 35 13.24 -10.44 -0.22
CA LEU A 35 13.01 -9.04 0.08
C LEU A 35 12.79 -8.19 -1.17
N SER A 36 13.18 -8.67 -2.36
CA SER A 36 12.93 -7.98 -3.63
C SER A 36 11.43 -7.80 -3.89
N ASN A 37 10.59 -8.72 -3.41
CA ASN A 37 9.13 -8.64 -3.50
C ASN A 37 8.52 -7.49 -2.68
N LEU A 38 9.29 -6.91 -1.75
CA LEU A 38 8.89 -5.72 -1.02
C LEU A 38 8.74 -4.49 -1.95
N ASN A 39 9.29 -4.53 -3.17
CA ASN A 39 9.04 -3.49 -4.19
C ASN A 39 7.55 -3.40 -4.58
N ILE A 40 6.76 -4.45 -4.37
CA ILE A 40 5.30 -4.41 -4.55
C ILE A 40 4.64 -3.40 -3.59
N LEU A 41 5.27 -3.12 -2.44
CA LEU A 41 4.82 -2.12 -1.46
C LEU A 41 5.32 -0.70 -1.78
N LEU A 42 6.27 -0.53 -2.70
CA LEU A 42 6.84 0.78 -3.06
C LEU A 42 5.78 1.81 -3.48
N PRO A 43 4.75 1.46 -4.29
CA PRO A 43 3.67 2.38 -4.61
C PRO A 43 2.99 2.87 -3.33
N MET A 44 2.72 1.99 -2.39
CA MET A 44 2.07 2.28 -1.11
C MET A 44 2.86 3.28 -0.26
N VAL A 45 4.18 3.07 -0.17
CA VAL A 45 5.09 3.92 0.62
C VAL A 45 5.21 5.32 0.02
N LEU A 46 5.19 5.44 -1.30
CA LEU A 46 5.25 6.75 -1.99
C LEU A 46 3.90 7.46 -2.01
N SER A 47 2.82 6.70 -2.04
CA SER A 47 1.49 7.22 -2.30
C SER A 47 0.76 7.64 -1.00
N LEU A 48 1.11 7.04 0.14
CA LEU A 48 0.57 7.40 1.45
C LEU A 48 0.99 8.81 1.93
N PRO A 49 2.27 9.24 1.84
CA PRO A 49 2.68 10.61 2.16
C PRO A 49 2.02 11.64 1.26
N ALA A 50 1.90 11.35 -0.03
CA ALA A 50 1.21 12.22 -0.98
C ALA A 50 -0.27 12.42 -0.57
N LEU A 51 -0.97 11.35 -0.21
CA LEU A 51 -2.35 11.41 0.28
C LEU A 51 -2.49 12.27 1.55
N LEU A 52 -1.54 12.14 2.48
CA LEU A 52 -1.53 12.92 3.73
C LEU A 52 -1.28 14.41 3.47
N LEU A 53 -0.39 14.74 2.53
CA LEU A 53 -0.15 16.11 2.09
C LEU A 53 -1.39 16.72 1.44
N PHE A 54 -2.04 16.00 0.52
CA PHE A 54 -3.30 16.45 -0.10
C PHE A 54 -4.41 16.70 0.91
N LYS A 55 -4.53 15.85 1.94
CA LYS A 55 -5.51 16.08 3.01
C LYS A 55 -5.18 17.33 3.83
N LYS A 56 -3.92 17.50 4.22
CA LYS A 56 -3.47 18.67 4.99
C LYS A 56 -3.73 19.97 4.23
N GLU A 57 -3.52 19.99 2.92
CA GLU A 57 -3.73 21.16 2.07
C GLU A 57 -5.22 21.48 1.90
N SER A 58 -6.08 20.45 1.79
CA SER A 58 -7.53 20.64 1.75
C SER A 58 -8.19 20.99 3.09
N ASP A 59 -7.60 20.66 4.24
CA ASP A 59 -8.10 21.09 5.55
C ASP A 59 -7.72 22.56 5.87
N LYS A 60 -6.81 23.14 5.08
CA LYS A 60 -6.26 24.49 5.29
C LYS A 60 -6.92 25.56 4.39
N ASN A 61 -7.79 25.15 3.47
CA ASN A 61 -8.46 25.97 2.46
C ASN A 61 -9.98 25.77 2.58
#